data_AF-A0A9P3KWG2-F1
#
_entry.id   AF-A0A9P3KWG2-F1
#
_cell.length_a   1.000
_cell.length_b   1.000
_cell.length_c   1.000
_cell.angle_alpha   90.00
_cell.angle_beta   90.00
_cell.angle_gamma   90.00
#
_symmetry.space_group_name_H-M   'P 1'
#
loop_
_entity.id
_entity.type
_entity.pdbx_description
1 polymer ?
#
loop_
_entity_poly.entity_id
_entity_poly.type
_entity_poly.pdbx_seq_one_letter_code
_entity_poly.pdbx_strand_id
1 'polypeptide(L)'
;MEERAATYHRHQERRQTELPGRPSLQTEFAEFVNEVWVEPSTADKYYQSAMRQSPYDIRLLTSYAQFSWKQLHDKDQAEDLYQKAIQESPDNSDALASYALFLWESESESEGEVEAVKNAAVVASSV
;
A
#
# COMPACT_ATOMS: atom_id res chain seq x y z
N MET A 1 28.39 11.82 0.62
CA MET A 1 27.16 12.52 1.07
C MET A 1 26.56 13.45 0.01
N GLU A 2 27.21 13.70 -1.13
CA GLU A 2 26.70 14.62 -2.18
C GLU A 2 25.83 13.95 -3.27
N GLU A 3 25.87 12.63 -3.43
CA GLU A 3 25.08 11.93 -4.48
C GLU A 3 23.56 11.91 -4.23
N ARG A 4 23.13 12.00 -2.97
CA ARG A 4 21.70 11.98 -2.60
C ARG A 4 20.98 13.31 -2.89
N ALA A 5 21.71 14.42 -2.97
CA ALA A 5 21.14 15.72 -3.35
C ALA A 5 21.04 15.88 -4.88
N ALA A 6 21.91 15.21 -5.63
CA ALA A 6 21.96 15.29 -7.09
C ALA A 6 20.74 14.63 -7.77
N THR A 7 20.22 13.53 -7.21
CA THR A 7 19.03 12.85 -7.75
C THR A 7 17.76 13.69 -7.60
N TYR A 8 17.61 14.39 -6.47
CA TYR A 8 16.46 15.26 -6.21
C TYR A 8 16.39 16.47 -7.15
N HIS A 9 17.54 17.08 -7.44
CA HIS A 9 17.62 18.21 -8.38
C HIS A 9 17.46 17.76 -9.84
N ARG A 10 17.98 16.59 -10.23
CA ARG A 10 17.82 16.06 -11.59
C ARG A 10 16.36 15.72 -11.93
N HIS A 11 15.55 15.34 -10.93
CA HIS A 11 14.12 15.12 -11.09
C HIS A 11 13.34 16.44 -11.24
N GLN A 12 13.76 17.51 -10.56
CA GLN A 12 13.16 18.86 -10.70
C GLN A 12 13.42 19.46 -12.10
N GLU A 13 14.60 19.23 -12.69
CA GLU A 13 14.94 19.76 -14.01
C GLU A 13 14.19 19.05 -15.15
N ARG A 14 13.88 17.75 -15.02
CA ARG A 14 13.02 17.02 -15.98
C ARG A 14 11.55 17.49 -15.96
N ARG A 15 11.11 18.19 -14.91
CA ARG A 15 9.73 18.70 -14.82
C ARG A 15 9.47 19.93 -15.71
N GLN A 16 10.50 20.58 -16.24
CA GLN A 16 10.35 21.82 -16.99
C GLN A 16 10.61 21.70 -18.50
N THR A 17 11.14 20.59 -19.00
CA THR A 17 11.38 20.40 -20.43
C THR A 17 10.34 19.46 -21.07
N GLU A 18 9.39 20.11 -21.71
CA GLU A 18 8.39 19.64 -22.68
C GLU A 18 8.68 18.31 -23.38
N LEU A 19 7.81 17.30 -23.24
CA LEU A 19 7.58 16.26 -24.26
C LEU A 19 6.11 15.78 -24.26
N PRO A 20 5.49 15.55 -25.44
CA PRO A 20 4.14 15.04 -25.57
C PRO A 20 4.13 13.52 -25.35
N GLY A 21 3.34 13.06 -24.38
CA GLY A 21 3.27 11.66 -23.98
C GLY A 21 3.46 11.45 -22.48
N ARG A 22 2.82 12.30 -21.66
CA ARG A 22 2.86 12.21 -20.20
C ARG A 22 2.53 10.77 -19.79
N PRO A 23 3.45 10.04 -19.12
CA PRO A 23 3.15 8.71 -18.62
C PRO A 23 1.97 8.81 -17.64
N SER A 24 1.12 7.81 -17.62
CA SER A 24 0.00 7.79 -16.67
C SER A 24 0.54 7.86 -15.23
N LEU A 25 -0.25 8.35 -14.29
CA LEU A 25 0.09 8.30 -12.86
C LEU A 25 0.51 6.89 -12.43
N GLN A 26 -0.03 5.86 -13.08
CA GLN A 26 0.30 4.45 -12.88
C GLN A 26 1.74 4.10 -13.31
N THR A 27 2.23 4.67 -14.42
CA THR A 27 3.59 4.47 -14.93
C THR A 27 4.61 5.25 -14.11
N GLU A 28 4.31 6.52 -13.77
CA GLU A 28 5.15 7.32 -12.88
C GLU A 28 5.26 6.68 -11.48
N PHE A 29 4.16 6.15 -10.96
CA PHE A 29 4.12 5.46 -9.67
C PHE A 29 4.84 4.10 -9.70
N ALA A 30 4.63 3.29 -10.75
CA ALA A 30 5.27 1.99 -10.87
C ALA A 30 6.80 2.09 -11.10
N GLU A 31 7.27 3.06 -11.88
CA GLU A 31 8.70 3.34 -12.04
C GLU A 31 9.31 3.85 -10.72
N PHE A 32 8.62 4.73 -9.99
CA PHE A 32 9.07 5.23 -8.69
C PHE A 32 9.15 4.13 -7.61
N VAL A 33 8.17 3.23 -7.57
CA VAL A 33 8.11 2.11 -6.61
C VAL A 33 9.18 1.05 -6.92
N ASN A 34 9.50 0.82 -8.20
CA ASN A 34 10.51 -0.18 -8.59
C ASN A 34 11.96 0.33 -8.49
N GLU A 35 12.22 1.62 -8.72
CA GLU A 35 13.59 2.12 -8.91
C GLU A 35 14.24 2.66 -7.62
N VAL A 36 13.44 2.98 -6.59
CA VAL A 36 13.94 3.54 -5.34
C VAL A 36 13.26 2.85 -4.18
N TRP A 37 14.04 2.30 -3.25
CA TRP A 37 13.58 1.97 -1.91
C TRP A 37 13.04 3.25 -1.23
N VAL A 38 11.80 3.59 -1.53
CA VAL A 38 11.06 4.63 -0.84
C VAL A 38 10.71 4.03 0.50
N GLU A 39 11.42 4.48 1.54
CA GLU A 39 11.09 4.20 2.93
C GLU A 39 9.57 4.21 3.10
N PRO A 40 8.94 3.15 3.65
CA PRO A 40 7.48 3.06 3.77
C PRO A 40 6.85 4.30 4.41
N SER A 41 7.58 4.96 5.30
CA SER A 41 7.21 6.24 5.92
C SER A 41 7.02 7.42 4.96
N THR A 42 7.68 7.43 3.81
CA THR A 42 7.53 8.48 2.78
C THR A 42 6.30 8.23 1.93
N ALA A 43 6.04 6.99 1.56
CA ALA A 43 4.83 6.59 0.84
C ALA A 43 3.58 6.81 1.70
N ASP A 44 3.63 6.49 2.99
CA ASP A 44 2.56 6.78 3.95
C ASP A 44 2.16 8.27 3.98
N LYS A 45 3.15 9.17 4.09
CA LYS A 45 2.91 10.63 4.03
C LYS A 45 2.29 11.09 2.72
N TYR A 46 2.68 10.47 1.60
CA TYR A 46 2.10 10.77 0.30
C TYR A 46 0.62 10.38 0.26
N TYR A 47 0.29 9.16 0.67
CA TYR A 47 -1.10 8.69 0.74
C TYR A 47 -1.95 9.57 1.64
N GLN A 48 -1.47 9.93 2.83
CA GLN A 48 -2.16 10.86 3.73
C GLN A 48 -2.39 12.24 3.07
N SER A 49 -1.42 12.74 2.31
CA SER A 49 -1.55 14.01 1.59
C SER A 49 -2.55 13.93 0.44
N ALA A 50 -2.58 12.81 -0.29
CA ALA A 50 -3.58 12.56 -1.32
C ALA A 50 -4.98 12.43 -0.71
N MET A 51 -5.12 11.75 0.44
CA MET A 51 -6.40 11.59 1.13
C MET A 51 -6.98 12.93 1.61
N ARG A 52 -6.14 13.89 2.00
CA ARG A 52 -6.62 15.24 2.35
C ARG A 52 -7.23 15.99 1.16
N GLN A 53 -6.81 15.66 -0.06
CA GLN A 53 -7.31 16.30 -1.28
C GLN A 53 -8.53 15.56 -1.85
N SER A 54 -8.51 14.23 -1.79
CA SER A 54 -9.55 13.36 -2.34
C SER A 54 -9.92 12.24 -1.36
N PRO A 55 -10.59 12.55 -0.24
CA PRO A 55 -10.84 11.58 0.83
C PRO A 55 -11.78 10.43 0.43
N TYR A 56 -12.55 10.61 -0.64
CA TYR A 56 -13.56 9.66 -1.13
C TYR A 56 -13.17 8.99 -2.45
N ASP A 57 -11.95 9.20 -2.95
CA ASP A 57 -11.49 8.49 -4.15
C ASP A 57 -11.27 7.01 -3.80
N ILE A 58 -12.19 6.17 -4.28
CA ILE A 58 -12.21 4.72 -4.04
C ILE A 58 -10.87 4.08 -4.40
N ARG A 59 -10.23 4.51 -5.49
CA ARG A 59 -8.95 3.94 -5.93
C ARG A 59 -7.82 4.31 -4.99
N LEU A 60 -7.86 5.54 -4.46
CA LEU A 60 -6.89 5.98 -3.45
C LEU A 60 -7.07 5.20 -2.15
N LEU A 61 -8.31 5.01 -1.70
CA LEU A 61 -8.63 4.26 -0.49
C LEU A 61 -8.17 2.80 -0.60
N THR A 62 -8.49 2.11 -1.70
CA THR A 62 -8.09 0.71 -1.89
C THR A 62 -6.58 0.55 -2.07
N SER A 63 -5.93 1.47 -2.80
CA SER A 63 -4.47 1.43 -2.99
C SER A 63 -3.72 1.68 -1.67
N TYR A 64 -4.21 2.62 -0.86
CA TYR A 64 -3.61 2.88 0.44
C TYR A 64 -3.87 1.70 1.40
N ALA A 65 -5.05 1.10 1.38
CA ALA A 65 -5.36 -0.09 2.17
C ALA A 65 -4.39 -1.24 1.86
N GLN A 66 -4.16 -1.52 0.58
CA GLN A 66 -3.22 -2.55 0.15
C GLN A 66 -1.79 -2.23 0.60
N PHE A 67 -1.37 -0.97 0.49
CA PHE A 67 -0.06 -0.52 0.98
C PHE A 67 0.09 -0.67 2.49
N SER A 68 -0.92 -0.24 3.27
CA SER A 68 -0.92 -0.36 4.73
C SER A 68 -0.79 -1.81 5.18
N TRP A 69 -1.49 -2.73 4.54
CA TRP A 69 -1.36 -4.14 4.87
C TRP A 69 -0.02 -4.76 4.41
N LYS A 70 0.37 -4.58 3.15
CA LYS A 70 1.55 -5.28 2.59
C LYS A 70 2.88 -4.69 3.03
N GLN A 71 2.96 -3.36 3.17
CA GLN A 71 4.21 -2.65 3.42
C GLN A 71 4.33 -2.13 4.84
N LEU A 72 3.21 -1.71 5.47
CA LEU A 72 3.22 -1.26 6.87
C LEU A 72 2.85 -2.36 7.85
N HIS A 73 2.34 -3.51 7.37
CA HIS A 73 1.79 -4.59 8.19
C HIS A 73 0.69 -4.12 9.16
N ASP A 74 -0.02 -3.05 8.80
CA ASP A 74 -1.13 -2.48 9.58
C ASP A 74 -2.46 -2.99 9.01
N LYS A 75 -2.94 -4.10 9.57
CA LYS A 75 -4.19 -4.75 9.14
C LYS A 75 -5.42 -3.91 9.51
N ASP A 76 -5.41 -3.29 10.68
CA ASP A 76 -6.54 -2.49 11.18
C ASP A 76 -6.74 -1.25 10.28
N GLN A 77 -5.66 -0.55 9.94
CA GLN A 77 -5.72 0.59 9.03
C GLN A 77 -6.19 0.17 7.63
N ALA A 78 -5.70 -0.97 7.13
CA ALA A 78 -6.11 -1.49 5.83
C ALA A 78 -7.62 -1.81 5.81
N GLU A 79 -8.14 -2.45 6.85
CA GLU A 79 -9.56 -2.75 6.96
C GLU A 79 -10.41 -1.47 7.00
N ASP A 80 -10.05 -0.48 7.82
CA ASP A 80 -10.73 0.81 7.89
C ASP A 80 -10.81 1.51 6.52
N LEU A 81 -9.73 1.44 5.73
CA LEU A 81 -9.66 2.04 4.41
C LEU A 81 -10.52 1.28 3.38
N TYR A 82 -10.54 -0.04 3.42
CA TYR A 82 -11.42 -0.84 2.57
C TYR A 82 -12.90 -0.64 2.92
N GLN A 83 -13.24 -0.59 4.20
CA GLN A 83 -14.61 -0.33 4.65
C GLN A 83 -15.08 1.05 4.20
N LYS A 84 -14.24 2.09 4.29
CA LYS A 84 -14.54 3.41 3.73
C LYS A 84 -14.76 3.35 2.22
N ALA A 85 -13.93 2.64 1.48
CA ALA A 85 -14.09 2.49 0.02
C ALA A 85 -15.46 1.87 -0.34
N ILE A 86 -15.89 0.85 0.41
CA ILE A 86 -17.18 0.18 0.22
C ILE A 86 -18.35 1.07 0.65
N GLN A 87 -18.20 1.87 1.71
CA GLN A 87 -19.23 2.83 2.12
C GLN A 87 -19.46 3.91 1.05
N GLU A 88 -18.39 4.40 0.42
CA GLU A 88 -18.48 5.40 -0.66
C GLU A 88 -19.08 4.82 -1.95
N SER A 89 -18.75 3.57 -2.28
CA SER A 89 -19.33 2.89 -3.44
C SER A 89 -19.50 1.40 -3.19
N PRO A 90 -20.66 0.99 -2.66
CA PRO A 90 -20.95 -0.41 -2.34
C PRO A 90 -20.92 -1.33 -3.55
N ASP A 91 -21.20 -0.79 -4.75
CA ASP A 91 -21.29 -1.54 -6.00
C ASP A 91 -19.97 -1.57 -6.79
N ASN A 92 -18.89 -1.00 -6.24
CA ASN A 92 -17.59 -0.99 -6.91
C ASN A 92 -16.95 -2.38 -6.84
N SER A 93 -16.98 -3.10 -7.98
CA SER A 93 -16.44 -4.45 -8.08
C SER A 93 -14.96 -4.55 -7.73
N ASP A 94 -14.16 -3.53 -8.08
CA ASP A 94 -12.73 -3.54 -7.84
C ASP A 94 -12.42 -3.38 -6.35
N ALA A 95 -13.15 -2.51 -5.66
CA ALA A 95 -13.04 -2.32 -4.22
C ALA A 95 -13.47 -3.58 -3.45
N LEU A 96 -14.60 -4.18 -3.84
CA LEU A 96 -15.08 -5.43 -3.25
C LEU A 96 -14.09 -6.59 -3.47
N ALA A 97 -13.56 -6.74 -4.69
CA ALA A 97 -12.57 -7.77 -4.99
C ALA A 97 -11.27 -7.58 -4.20
N SER A 98 -10.79 -6.34 -4.07
CA SER A 98 -9.59 -6.03 -3.29
C SER A 98 -9.79 -6.32 -1.79
N TYR A 99 -10.95 -5.96 -1.24
CA TYR A 99 -11.27 -6.25 0.15
C TYR A 99 -11.43 -7.76 0.41
N ALA A 100 -12.11 -8.48 -0.49
CA ALA A 100 -12.23 -9.93 -0.38
C ALA A 100 -10.86 -10.64 -0.40
N LEU A 101 -9.94 -10.17 -1.25
CA LEU A 101 -8.57 -10.69 -1.30
C LEU A 101 -7.82 -10.42 0.01
N PHE A 102 -7.95 -9.20 0.55
CA PHE A 102 -7.38 -8.85 1.84
C PHE A 102 -7.88 -9.77 2.96
N LEU A 103 -9.19 -10.01 3.05
CA LEU A 103 -9.76 -10.89 4.07
C LEU A 103 -9.24 -12.33 3.92
N TRP A 104 -9.27 -12.87 2.71
CA TRP A 104 -8.81 -14.24 2.46
C TRP A 104 -7.35 -14.47 2.85
N GLU A 105 -6.46 -13.55 2.48
CA GLU A 105 -5.04 -13.69 2.81
C GLU A 105 -4.74 -13.40 4.27
N SER A 106 -5.45 -12.45 4.91
CA SER A 106 -5.24 -12.10 6.31
C SER A 106 -5.74 -13.19 7.28
N GLU A 107 -6.83 -13.90 6.92
CA GLU A 107 -7.28 -15.09 7.64
C GLU A 107 -6.29 -16.25 7.51
N SER A 108 -5.78 -16.50 6.31
CA SER A 108 -4.76 -17.55 6.05
C SER A 108 -3.48 -17.34 6.87
N GLU A 109 -3.02 -16.10 6.99
CA GLU A 109 -1.90 -15.77 7.89
C GLU A 109 -2.19 -16.12 9.36
N SER A 110 -3.40 -15.84 9.83
CA SER A 110 -3.79 -16.11 11.22
C SER A 110 -3.87 -17.62 11.53
N GLU A 111 -4.34 -18.43 10.57
CA GLU A 111 -4.39 -19.89 10.72
C GLU A 111 -2.98 -20.51 10.80
N GLY A 112 -2.05 -20.01 9.99
CA GLY A 112 -0.64 -20.42 10.03
C GLY A 112 0.04 -20.12 11.35
N GLU A 113 -0.24 -18.95 11.95
CA GLU A 113 0.30 -18.57 13.27
C GLU A 113 -0.24 -19.46 14.39
N VAL A 114 -1.56 -19.74 14.40
CA VAL A 114 -2.18 -20.61 15.40
C VAL A 114 -1.62 -22.03 15.34
N GLU A 115 -1.41 -22.56 14.14
CA GLU A 115 -0.86 -23.90 13.95
C GLU A 115 0.63 -23.96 14.34
N ALA A 116 1.41 -22.93 14.04
CA ALA A 116 2.80 -22.81 14.50
C ALA A 116 2.90 -22.79 16.03
N VAL A 117 2.02 -22.04 16.70
CA VAL A 117 1.97 -21.98 18.18
C VAL A 117 1.56 -23.32 18.78
N LYS A 118 0.56 -24.00 18.22
CA LYS A 118 0.17 -25.36 18.67
C LYS A 118 1.34 -26.34 18.54
N ASN A 119 2.03 -26.34 17.41
CA ASN A 119 3.16 -27.23 17.18
C ASN A 119 4.32 -26.93 18.14
N ALA A 120 4.62 -25.66 18.41
CA ALA A 120 5.62 -25.26 19.39
C ALA A 120 5.25 -25.71 20.83
N ALA A 121 3.98 -25.58 21.21
CA ALA A 121 3.50 -26.00 22.53
C ALA A 121 3.55 -27.53 22.73
N VAL A 122 3.26 -28.32 21.68
CA VAL A 122 3.39 -29.79 21.71
C VAL A 122 4.85 -30.21 21.88
N VAL A 123 5.78 -29.55 21.18
CA VAL A 123 7.22 -29.83 21.33
C VAL A 123 7.72 -29.47 22.73
N ALA A 124 7.32 -28.32 23.27
CA ALA A 124 7.71 -27.89 24.63
C ALA A 124 7.14 -28.79 25.74
N SER A 125 5.99 -29.43 25.50
CA SER A 125 5.38 -30.37 26.47
C SER A 125 5.98 -31.78 26.40
N SER A 126 6.88 -32.04 25.46
CA SER A 126 7.50 -33.35 25.22
C SER A 126 8.96 -33.43 25.72
N VAL A 127 9.44 -32.43 26.46
CA VAL A 127 10.77 -32.33 27.08
C VAL A 127 10.61 -32.26 28.60
#